data_AF-A0A8H4ACA4-F1
#
_entry.id   AF-A0A8H4ACA4-F1
#
_cell.length_a   1.000
_cell.length_b   1.000
_cell.length_c   1.000
_cell.angle_alpha   90.00
_cell.angle_beta   90.00
_cell.angle_gamma   90.00
#
_symmetry.space_group_name_H-M   'P 1'
#
loop_
_entity.id
_entity.type
_entity.pdbx_description
1 polymer ?
#
loop_
_entity_poly.entity_id
_entity_poly.type
_entity_poly.pdbx_seq_one_letter_code
_entity_poly.pdbx_strand_id
1 'polypeptide(L)'
;MIALPIECYRAIFNNLRYKYKDLFSCILVNRQWCRIIIPILWSNPKKHYENINLIEMFLLTLNIKEQALLIPFKITLPSQRKLLFEYTSYITSVNNYLYHGVSNWIKHRKYETGYELKNAIYCSLIAMFLRTSQNLKYLKLNEIICSQLIFENLYENTTITSITFDTLNNIFRSKAIDVLIKVLYKNSTLTSLDLSNQIFSWDLRAGSSK
;
A
#
# COMPACT_ATOMS: atom_id res chain seq x y z
N MET A 1 8.76 -35.92 22.84
CA MET A 1 9.20 -34.54 22.55
C MET A 1 7.95 -33.67 22.51
N ILE A 2 7.74 -32.78 23.48
CA ILE A 2 6.54 -31.94 23.54
C ILE A 2 6.75 -30.76 22.59
N ALA A 3 6.04 -30.75 21.46
CA ALA A 3 6.02 -29.60 20.57
C ALA A 3 5.16 -28.48 21.19
N LEU A 4 5.64 -27.25 21.12
CA LEU A 4 4.86 -26.10 21.60
C LEU A 4 3.58 -25.95 20.76
N PRO A 5 2.44 -25.58 21.37
CA PRO A 5 1.23 -25.21 20.64
C PRO A 5 1.48 -24.08 19.64
N ILE A 6 0.69 -24.06 18.57
CA ILE A 6 0.80 -23.07 17.50
C ILE A 6 0.68 -21.63 18.01
N GLU A 7 -0.19 -21.39 19.01
CA GLU A 7 -0.38 -20.07 19.61
C GLU A 7 0.86 -19.58 20.37
N CYS A 8 1.65 -20.48 20.95
CA CYS A 8 2.91 -20.11 21.60
C CYS A 8 3.91 -19.59 20.56
N TYR A 9 4.02 -20.26 19.41
CA TYR A 9 4.87 -19.79 18.31
C TYR A 9 4.37 -18.44 17.77
N ARG A 10 3.06 -18.25 17.60
CA ARG A 10 2.49 -16.95 17.18
C ARG A 10 2.85 -15.83 18.15
N ALA A 11 2.74 -16.08 19.46
CA ALA A 11 3.14 -15.11 20.48
C ALA A 11 4.64 -14.78 20.41
N ILE A 12 5.51 -15.79 20.30
CA ILE A 12 6.97 -15.61 20.17
C ILE A 12 7.29 -14.75 18.94
N PHE A 13 6.79 -15.12 17.76
CA PHE A 13 7.11 -14.40 16.53
C PHE A 13 6.50 -12.99 16.49
N ASN A 14 5.33 -12.77 17.11
CA ASN A 14 4.77 -11.42 17.25
C ASN A 14 5.66 -10.51 18.11
N ASN A 15 6.33 -11.03 19.13
CA ASN A 15 7.31 -10.26 19.91
C ASN A 15 8.54 -9.88 19.07
N LEU A 16 8.81 -10.61 17.98
CA LEU A 16 9.89 -10.33 17.04
C LEU A 16 9.44 -9.50 15.82
N ARG A 17 8.19 -9.02 15.76
CA ARG A 17 7.61 -8.33 14.57
C ARG A 17 8.39 -7.12 14.07
N TYR A 18 9.20 -6.48 14.92
CA TYR A 18 10.05 -5.35 14.53
C TYR A 18 11.50 -5.75 14.22
N LYS A 19 11.86 -7.01 14.48
CA LYS A 19 13.16 -7.60 14.16
C LYS A 19 13.05 -8.41 12.86
N TYR A 20 12.88 -7.71 11.74
CA TYR A 20 12.67 -8.30 10.43
C TYR A 20 13.73 -9.33 10.05
N LYS A 21 15.02 -9.04 10.30
CA LYS A 21 16.11 -9.97 9.99
C LYS A 21 15.96 -11.30 10.73
N ASP A 22 15.63 -11.23 12.02
CA ASP A 22 15.45 -12.40 12.87
C ASP A 22 14.25 -13.22 12.39
N LEU A 23 13.12 -12.56 12.09
CA LEU A 23 11.95 -13.23 11.52
C LEU A 23 12.24 -13.90 10.18
N PHE A 24 13.00 -13.24 9.28
CA PHE A 24 13.42 -13.83 8.01
C PHE A 24 14.25 -15.10 8.22
N SER A 25 15.18 -15.10 9.17
CA SER A 25 15.95 -16.30 9.53
C SER A 25 15.02 -17.41 10.05
N CYS A 26 14.02 -17.06 10.87
CA CYS A 26 13.06 -18.02 11.40
C CYS A 26 12.13 -18.64 10.33
N ILE A 27 11.82 -17.93 9.23
CA ILE A 27 11.02 -18.48 8.12
C ILE A 27 11.68 -19.73 7.51
N LEU A 28 13.01 -19.78 7.50
CA LEU A 28 13.78 -20.84 6.85
C LEU A 28 13.91 -22.11 7.71
N VAL A 29 13.50 -22.07 8.98
CA VAL A 29 13.68 -23.19 9.92
C VAL A 29 12.81 -24.39 9.56
N ASN A 30 11.50 -24.17 9.34
CA ASN A 30 10.58 -25.21 8.89
C ASN A 30 9.29 -24.62 8.30
N ARG A 31 8.48 -25.46 7.64
CA ARG A 31 7.21 -25.06 6.99
C ARG A 31 6.19 -24.47 7.96
N GLN A 32 6.16 -24.92 9.21
CA GLN A 32 5.20 -24.43 10.21
C GLN A 32 5.55 -23.00 10.61
N TRP A 33 6.83 -22.73 10.89
CA TRP A 33 7.33 -21.40 11.22
C TRP A 33 7.12 -20.43 10.06
N CYS A 34 7.42 -20.85 8.83
CA CYS A 34 7.14 -20.08 7.62
C CYS A 34 5.67 -19.65 7.55
N ARG A 35 4.71 -20.57 7.73
CA ARG A 35 3.27 -20.27 7.67
C ARG A 35 2.81 -19.27 8.73
N ILE A 36 3.43 -19.26 9.91
CA ILE A 36 3.10 -18.32 10.99
C ILE A 36 3.70 -16.95 10.73
N ILE A 37 4.98 -16.92 10.35
CA ILE A 37 5.76 -15.69 10.28
C ILE A 37 5.38 -14.87 9.05
N ILE A 38 5.03 -15.50 7.93
CA ILE A 38 4.66 -14.78 6.70
C ILE A 38 3.53 -13.77 6.97
N PRO A 39 2.35 -14.13 7.52
CA PRO A 39 1.33 -13.14 7.88
C PRO A 39 1.83 -12.01 8.78
N ILE A 40 2.70 -12.31 9.77
CA ILE A 40 3.26 -11.31 10.71
C ILE A 40 4.19 -10.33 9.99
N LEU A 41 5.08 -10.85 9.16
CA LEU A 41 6.08 -10.07 8.42
C LEU A 41 5.41 -9.14 7.40
N TRP A 42 4.41 -9.67 6.71
CA TRP A 42 3.72 -8.98 5.62
C TRP A 42 2.59 -8.08 6.14
N SER A 43 2.22 -8.13 7.42
CA SER A 43 1.12 -7.31 7.94
C SER A 43 1.39 -5.81 7.84
N ASN A 44 2.63 -5.36 8.01
CA ASN A 44 2.99 -3.96 7.88
C ASN A 44 4.40 -3.82 7.28
N PRO A 45 4.54 -3.90 5.94
CA PRO A 45 5.85 -3.89 5.30
C PRO A 45 6.68 -2.65 5.60
N LYS A 46 6.07 -1.49 5.92
CA LYS A 46 6.79 -0.22 6.14
C LYS A 46 7.84 0.01 5.03
N LYS A 47 9.11 0.21 5.40
CA LYS A 47 10.24 0.37 4.47
C LYS A 47 10.44 -0.80 3.51
N HIS A 48 9.94 -2.00 3.80
CA HIS A 48 10.06 -3.15 2.90
C HIS A 48 9.29 -2.96 1.59
N TYR A 49 8.33 -2.03 1.53
CA TYR A 49 7.71 -1.61 0.28
C TYR A 49 8.73 -1.12 -0.76
N GLU A 50 9.91 -0.65 -0.35
CA GLU A 50 10.96 -0.20 -1.27
C GLU A 50 11.66 -1.35 -2.03
N ASN A 51 11.38 -2.60 -1.65
CA ASN A 51 11.94 -3.78 -2.30
C ASN A 51 11.27 -4.03 -3.66
N ILE A 52 12.09 -4.05 -4.72
CA ILE A 52 11.66 -4.25 -6.11
C ILE A 52 10.90 -5.56 -6.30
N ASN A 53 11.34 -6.66 -5.67
CA ASN A 53 10.70 -7.97 -5.79
C ASN A 53 9.29 -7.98 -5.19
N LEU A 54 9.06 -7.16 -4.17
CA LEU A 54 7.76 -7.01 -3.54
C LEU A 54 6.80 -6.23 -4.45
N ILE A 55 7.29 -5.20 -5.15
CA ILE A 55 6.50 -4.49 -6.18
C ILE A 55 6.16 -5.42 -7.34
N GLU A 56 7.11 -6.22 -7.84
CA GLU A 56 6.85 -7.22 -8.88
C GLU A 56 5.77 -8.22 -8.46
N MET A 57 5.84 -8.70 -7.22
CA MET A 57 4.86 -9.63 -6.66
C MET A 57 3.46 -9.01 -6.64
N PHE A 58 3.33 -7.74 -6.28
CA PHE A 58 2.04 -7.06 -6.33
C PHE A 58 1.54 -6.82 -7.76
N LEU A 59 2.43 -6.46 -8.69
CA LEU A 59 2.08 -6.29 -10.10
C LEU A 59 1.52 -7.58 -10.73
N LEU A 60 1.96 -8.76 -10.26
CA LEU A 60 1.40 -10.06 -10.68
C LEU A 60 -0.05 -10.28 -10.26
N THR A 61 -0.54 -9.55 -9.25
CA THR A 61 -1.89 -9.73 -8.68
C THR A 61 -2.93 -8.77 -9.27
N LEU A 62 -2.51 -7.90 -10.21
CA LEU A 62 -3.40 -6.94 -10.85
C LEU A 62 -4.43 -7.65 -11.72
N ASN A 63 -5.69 -7.23 -11.62
CA ASN A 63 -6.76 -7.67 -12.50
C ASN A 63 -6.80 -6.83 -13.80
N ILE A 64 -7.72 -7.15 -14.70
CA ILE A 64 -7.86 -6.46 -16.00
C ILE A 64 -8.15 -4.96 -15.82
N LYS A 65 -9.00 -4.57 -14.85
CA LYS A 65 -9.34 -3.15 -14.60
C LYS A 65 -8.13 -2.35 -14.13
N GLU A 66 -7.31 -2.92 -13.24
CA GLU A 66 -6.10 -2.29 -12.72
C GLU A 66 -4.99 -2.24 -13.79
N GLN A 67 -4.83 -3.32 -14.56
CA GLN A 67 -3.88 -3.36 -15.67
C GLN A 67 -4.22 -2.37 -16.77
N ALA A 68 -5.51 -2.04 -16.96
CA ALA A 68 -5.95 -1.07 -17.96
C ALA A 68 -5.31 0.32 -17.77
N LEU A 69 -5.02 0.72 -16.53
CA LEU A 69 -4.33 1.97 -16.21
C LEU A 69 -2.89 2.03 -16.76
N LEU A 70 -2.30 0.86 -17.06
CA LEU A 70 -0.90 0.72 -17.44
C LEU A 70 -0.71 0.58 -18.95
N ILE A 71 -1.79 0.34 -19.70
CA ILE A 71 -1.77 0.18 -21.17
C ILE A 71 -1.10 1.36 -21.89
N PRO A 72 -1.42 2.65 -21.57
CA PRO A 72 -0.84 3.79 -22.29
C PRO A 72 0.69 3.85 -22.20
N PHE A 73 1.27 3.29 -21.15
CA PHE A 73 2.69 3.37 -20.86
C PHE A 73 3.52 2.23 -21.46
N LYS A 74 2.88 1.25 -22.09
CA LYS A 74 3.54 0.12 -22.78
C LYS A 74 4.56 -0.62 -21.90
N ILE A 75 4.32 -0.71 -20.59
CA ILE A 75 5.20 -1.44 -19.67
C ILE A 75 4.96 -2.95 -19.78
N THR A 76 6.02 -3.72 -19.58
CA THR A 76 5.95 -5.18 -19.54
C THR A 76 5.74 -5.63 -18.10
N LEU A 77 4.56 -6.17 -17.81
CA LEU A 77 4.27 -6.76 -16.51
C LEU A 77 5.08 -8.05 -16.30
N PRO A 78 5.45 -8.39 -15.06
CA PRO A 78 6.10 -9.65 -14.76
C PRO A 78 5.23 -10.83 -15.23
N SER A 79 5.87 -11.85 -15.80
CA SER A 79 5.18 -13.06 -16.26
C SER A 79 4.76 -13.95 -15.07
N GLN A 80 3.64 -14.65 -15.27
CA GLN A 80 2.89 -15.35 -14.24
C GLN A 80 3.78 -16.27 -13.38
N ARG A 81 3.84 -16.00 -12.06
CA ARG A 81 4.42 -16.89 -11.05
C ARG A 81 3.31 -17.31 -10.10
N LYS A 82 3.25 -18.60 -9.76
CA LYS A 82 2.33 -19.08 -8.72
C LYS A 82 2.75 -18.51 -7.37
N LEU A 83 1.92 -17.66 -6.79
CA LEU A 83 2.15 -17.14 -5.44
C LEU A 83 1.96 -18.26 -4.43
N LEU A 84 2.88 -18.35 -3.47
CA LEU A 84 2.82 -19.35 -2.40
C LEU A 84 1.84 -18.97 -1.29
N PHE A 85 1.55 -17.67 -1.17
CA PHE A 85 0.66 -17.10 -0.17
C PHE A 85 -0.13 -15.94 -0.76
N GLU A 86 -1.27 -15.64 -0.16
CA GLU A 86 -2.09 -14.48 -0.46
C GLU A 86 -1.54 -13.23 0.25
N TYR A 87 -0.34 -12.79 -0.14
CA TYR A 87 0.38 -11.72 0.56
C TYR A 87 -0.43 -10.43 0.73
N THR A 88 -1.25 -10.08 -0.27
CA THR A 88 -2.08 -8.88 -0.25
C THR A 88 -3.14 -8.93 0.85
N SER A 89 -3.68 -10.11 1.16
CA SER A 89 -4.67 -10.33 2.23
C SER A 89 -4.09 -10.02 3.62
N TYR A 90 -2.78 -10.16 3.80
CA TYR A 90 -2.12 -9.92 5.09
C TYR A 90 -1.86 -8.43 5.33
N ILE A 91 -1.77 -7.61 4.29
CA ILE A 91 -1.41 -6.19 4.40
C ILE A 91 -2.45 -5.43 5.23
N THR A 92 -2.00 -4.84 6.33
CA THR A 92 -2.83 -4.00 7.22
C THR A 92 -2.64 -2.51 7.02
N SER A 93 -1.55 -2.10 6.37
CA SER A 93 -1.25 -0.69 6.16
C SER A 93 -0.47 -0.42 4.88
N VAL A 94 -0.91 0.56 4.10
CA VAL A 94 -0.21 1.07 2.92
C VAL A 94 0.17 2.53 3.15
N ASN A 95 1.44 2.86 2.93
CA ASN A 95 2.00 4.20 3.12
C ASN A 95 2.93 4.60 1.96
N ASN A 96 3.54 5.78 2.05
CA ASN A 96 4.37 6.34 0.98
C ASN A 96 5.59 5.50 0.60
N TYR A 97 6.06 4.57 1.44
CA TYR A 97 7.14 3.68 1.06
C TYR A 97 6.78 2.84 -0.18
N LEU A 98 5.50 2.58 -0.42
CA LEU A 98 5.04 1.94 -1.66
C LEU A 98 5.33 2.82 -2.89
N TYR A 99 5.11 4.12 -2.80
CA TYR A 99 5.45 5.06 -3.88
C TYR A 99 6.97 5.10 -4.14
N HIS A 100 7.80 5.01 -3.10
CA HIS A 100 9.25 4.88 -3.24
C HIS A 100 9.64 3.55 -3.89
N GLY A 101 9.02 2.43 -3.51
CA GLY A 101 9.21 1.13 -4.13
C GLY A 101 8.86 1.10 -5.61
N VAL A 102 7.73 1.69 -6.00
CA VAL A 102 7.36 1.87 -7.42
C VAL A 102 8.45 2.66 -8.15
N SER A 103 8.95 3.74 -7.54
CA SER A 103 10.06 4.52 -8.08
C SER A 103 11.32 3.67 -8.32
N ASN A 104 11.68 2.83 -7.35
CA ASN A 104 12.84 1.95 -7.46
C ASN A 104 12.65 0.90 -8.55
N TRP A 105 11.45 0.34 -8.66
CA TRP A 105 11.10 -0.65 -9.68
C TRP A 105 11.18 -0.07 -11.10
N ILE A 106 10.63 1.11 -11.34
CA ILE A 106 10.70 1.82 -12.64
C ILE A 106 12.17 2.06 -13.04
N LYS A 107 12.97 2.59 -12.11
CA LYS A 107 14.40 2.85 -12.34
C LYS A 107 15.17 1.56 -12.64
N HIS A 108 14.90 0.49 -11.89
CA HIS A 108 15.52 -0.81 -12.10
C HIS A 108 15.19 -1.41 -13.47
N ARG A 109 13.96 -1.23 -13.94
CA ARG A 109 13.50 -1.65 -15.27
C ARG A 109 13.93 -0.71 -16.40
N LYS A 110 14.60 0.40 -16.09
CA LYS A 110 15.06 1.42 -17.05
C LYS A 110 13.92 2.04 -17.88
N TYR A 111 12.73 2.13 -17.30
CA TYR A 111 11.65 2.92 -17.90
C TYR A 111 11.94 4.42 -17.73
N GLU A 112 11.45 5.21 -18.67
CA GLU A 112 11.50 6.66 -18.58
C GLU A 112 10.74 7.14 -17.32
N THR A 113 11.40 7.96 -16.50
CA THR A 113 10.86 8.38 -15.21
C THR A 113 9.90 9.56 -15.37
N GLY A 114 8.69 9.27 -15.85
CA GLY A 114 7.56 10.20 -15.82
C GLY A 114 6.77 10.11 -14.50
N TYR A 115 6.25 11.24 -14.02
CA TYR A 115 5.35 11.25 -12.86
C TYR A 115 4.06 10.47 -13.18
N GLU A 116 3.59 10.53 -14.43
CA GLU A 116 2.38 9.87 -14.91
C GLU A 116 2.47 8.35 -14.78
N LEU A 117 3.56 7.73 -15.24
CA LEU A 117 3.78 6.29 -15.12
C LEU A 117 3.83 5.87 -13.65
N LYS A 118 4.57 6.62 -12.84
CA LYS A 118 4.71 6.34 -11.41
C LYS A 118 3.36 6.39 -10.70
N ASN A 119 2.56 7.41 -11.02
CA ASN A 119 1.21 7.57 -10.49
C ASN A 119 0.29 6.45 -10.97
N ALA A 120 0.33 6.07 -12.25
CA ALA A 120 -0.49 4.99 -12.78
C ALA A 120 -0.20 3.64 -12.12
N ILE A 121 1.08 3.28 -11.92
CA ILE A 121 1.45 2.07 -11.18
C ILE A 121 0.98 2.17 -9.73
N TYR A 122 1.24 3.30 -9.07
CA TYR A 122 0.82 3.50 -7.69
C TYR A 122 -0.71 3.38 -7.54
N CYS A 123 -1.50 4.04 -8.39
CA CYS A 123 -2.96 3.90 -8.47
C CYS A 123 -3.39 2.44 -8.60
N SER A 124 -2.77 1.70 -9.53
CA SER A 124 -3.10 0.30 -9.81
C SER A 124 -2.87 -0.57 -8.58
N LEU A 125 -1.76 -0.36 -7.86
CA LEU A 125 -1.44 -1.07 -6.63
C LEU A 125 -2.42 -0.70 -5.50
N ILE A 126 -2.79 0.57 -5.35
CA ILE A 126 -3.77 0.98 -4.33
C ILE A 126 -5.14 0.35 -4.59
N ALA A 127 -5.63 0.41 -5.84
CA ALA A 127 -6.89 -0.22 -6.23
C ALA A 127 -6.87 -1.73 -5.95
N MET A 128 -5.75 -2.40 -6.28
CA MET A 128 -5.55 -3.81 -5.98
C MET A 128 -5.56 -4.10 -4.47
N PHE A 129 -4.95 -3.27 -3.63
CA PHE A 129 -5.01 -3.47 -2.18
C PHE A 129 -6.41 -3.28 -1.61
N LEU A 130 -7.15 -2.30 -2.11
CA LEU A 130 -8.54 -2.07 -1.69
C LEU A 130 -9.44 -3.25 -2.04
N ARG A 131 -9.22 -3.88 -3.19
CA ARG A 131 -9.95 -5.06 -3.65
C ARG A 131 -9.55 -6.35 -2.93
N THR A 132 -8.25 -6.56 -2.70
CA THR A 132 -7.72 -7.87 -2.28
C THR A 132 -7.42 -7.98 -0.80
N SER A 133 -7.18 -6.86 -0.11
CA SER A 133 -6.85 -6.93 1.31
C SER A 133 -8.09 -7.05 2.16
N GLN A 134 -8.12 -8.10 2.98
CA GLN A 134 -9.16 -8.35 3.97
C GLN A 134 -8.82 -7.73 5.34
N ASN A 135 -7.60 -7.21 5.51
CA ASN A 135 -7.09 -6.72 6.78
C ASN A 135 -6.56 -5.28 6.71
N LEU A 136 -6.75 -4.59 5.57
CA LEU A 136 -6.25 -3.23 5.38
C LEU A 136 -7.01 -2.26 6.28
N LYS A 137 -6.32 -1.70 7.28
CA LYS A 137 -6.87 -0.76 8.26
C LYS A 137 -6.44 0.67 7.99
N TYR A 138 -5.21 0.86 7.54
CA TYR A 138 -4.62 2.18 7.31
C TYR A 138 -4.23 2.37 5.85
N LEU A 139 -4.66 3.47 5.26
CA LEU A 139 -4.32 3.82 3.89
C LEU A 139 -3.88 5.28 3.81
N LYS A 140 -2.69 5.51 3.28
CA LYS A 140 -2.21 6.85 2.94
C LYS A 140 -2.36 7.11 1.44
N LEU A 141 -3.07 8.17 1.10
CA LEU A 141 -3.35 8.60 -0.26
C LEU A 141 -2.67 9.92 -0.59
N ASN A 142 -2.46 10.13 -1.89
CA ASN A 142 -2.06 11.40 -2.47
C ASN A 142 -3.19 11.85 -3.41
N GLU A 143 -3.47 13.15 -3.45
CA GLU A 143 -4.37 13.77 -4.44
C GLU A 143 -4.21 13.20 -5.84
N ILE A 144 -2.98 13.12 -6.33
CA ILE A 144 -2.71 12.91 -7.75
C ILE A 144 -3.21 11.53 -8.22
N ILE A 145 -3.30 10.56 -7.30
CA ILE A 145 -3.70 9.20 -7.62
C ILE A 145 -5.18 8.90 -7.38
N CYS A 146 -5.91 9.83 -6.77
CA CYS A 146 -7.31 9.64 -6.46
C CYS A 146 -8.16 9.67 -7.74
N SER A 147 -8.50 8.48 -8.22
CA SER A 147 -9.27 8.24 -9.44
C SER A 147 -10.61 7.60 -9.11
N GLN A 148 -11.53 7.62 -10.08
CA GLN A 148 -12.84 6.94 -9.97
C GLN A 148 -12.70 5.48 -9.51
N LEU A 149 -11.70 4.76 -10.01
CA LEU A 149 -11.42 3.37 -9.62
C LEU A 149 -11.08 3.24 -8.12
N ILE A 150 -10.29 4.16 -7.55
CA ILE A 150 -9.97 4.13 -6.12
C ILE A 150 -11.23 4.39 -5.30
N PHE A 151 -12.08 5.33 -5.73
CA PHE A 151 -13.31 5.66 -5.03
C PHE A 151 -14.33 4.52 -5.05
N GLU A 152 -14.48 3.83 -6.18
CA GLU A 152 -15.32 2.62 -6.28
C GLU A 152 -14.84 1.53 -5.32
N ASN A 153 -13.52 1.26 -5.28
CA ASN A 153 -13.00 0.25 -4.37
C ASN A 153 -13.07 0.69 -2.89
N LEU A 154 -12.91 1.98 -2.58
CA LEU A 154 -13.09 2.50 -1.21
C LEU A 154 -14.53 2.38 -0.74
N TYR A 155 -15.49 2.50 -1.67
CA TYR A 155 -16.91 2.37 -1.39
C TYR A 155 -17.29 0.93 -1.02
N GLU A 156 -16.67 -0.06 -1.65
CA GLU A 156 -16.90 -1.48 -1.38
C GLU A 156 -16.05 -2.01 -0.21
N ASN A 157 -14.97 -1.33 0.17
CA ASN A 157 -14.07 -1.80 1.22
C ASN A 157 -14.66 -1.58 2.63
N THR A 158 -14.70 -2.64 3.45
CA THR A 158 -15.25 -2.61 4.81
C THR A 158 -14.20 -2.81 5.90
N THR A 159 -12.90 -2.69 5.58
CA THR A 159 -11.82 -3.03 6.51
C THR A 159 -11.04 -1.80 6.96
N ILE A 160 -11.03 -0.74 6.14
CA ILE A 160 -10.29 0.48 6.42
C ILE A 160 -10.93 1.23 7.58
N THR A 161 -10.10 1.60 8.55
CA THR A 161 -10.46 2.39 9.72
C THR A 161 -9.79 3.76 9.74
N SER A 162 -8.70 3.95 9.00
CA SER A 162 -7.96 5.20 8.94
C SER A 162 -7.47 5.51 7.52
N ILE A 163 -7.80 6.71 7.05
CA ILE A 163 -7.29 7.26 5.79
C ILE A 163 -6.55 8.56 6.08
N THR A 164 -5.40 8.76 5.44
CA THR A 164 -4.61 9.99 5.57
C THR A 164 -4.20 10.52 4.21
N PHE A 165 -4.18 11.85 4.04
CA PHE A 165 -3.81 12.49 2.78
C PHE A 165 -2.55 13.34 2.93
N ASP A 166 -1.55 13.10 2.06
CA ASP A 166 -0.23 13.71 2.21
C ASP A 166 -0.09 15.08 1.53
N THR A 167 -0.82 15.32 0.45
CA THR A 167 -0.81 16.59 -0.29
C THR A 167 -2.16 16.78 -0.96
N LEU A 168 -2.86 17.86 -0.61
CA LEU A 168 -4.06 18.37 -1.28
C LEU A 168 -3.81 19.83 -1.63
N ASN A 169 -3.74 20.17 -2.92
CA ASN A 169 -3.95 21.57 -3.30
C ASN A 169 -5.39 21.97 -2.96
N ASN A 170 -5.64 23.28 -2.79
CA ASN A 170 -6.94 23.76 -2.32
C ASN A 170 -8.11 23.37 -3.24
N ILE A 171 -7.86 23.22 -4.54
CA ILE A 171 -8.90 22.89 -5.54
C ILE A 171 -9.30 21.41 -5.45
N PHE A 172 -8.33 20.54 -5.24
CA PHE A 172 -8.59 19.12 -5.11
C PHE A 172 -9.09 18.76 -3.72
N ARG A 173 -8.75 19.56 -2.71
CA ARG A 173 -9.33 19.44 -1.38
C ARG A 173 -10.86 19.42 -1.44
N SER A 174 -11.50 20.30 -2.21
CA SER A 174 -12.97 20.29 -2.34
C SER A 174 -13.49 19.02 -3.02
N LYS A 175 -12.90 18.62 -4.16
CA LYS A 175 -13.28 17.38 -4.87
C LYS A 175 -13.07 16.11 -4.04
N ALA A 176 -11.92 16.03 -3.36
CA ALA A 176 -11.59 14.91 -2.48
C ALA A 176 -12.55 14.86 -1.29
N ILE A 177 -12.88 16.00 -0.69
CA ILE A 177 -13.87 16.08 0.39
C ILE A 177 -15.23 15.62 -0.10
N ASP A 178 -15.71 16.07 -1.27
CA ASP A 178 -17.02 15.65 -1.80
C ASP A 178 -17.11 14.13 -2.02
N VAL A 179 -16.04 13.52 -2.49
CA VAL A 179 -15.99 12.07 -2.68
C VAL A 179 -15.81 11.33 -1.36
N LEU A 180 -14.98 11.83 -0.45
CA LEU A 180 -14.81 11.26 0.89
C LEU A 180 -16.10 11.33 1.70
N ILE A 181 -16.90 12.39 1.54
CA ILE A 181 -18.23 12.50 2.12
C ILE A 181 -19.10 11.34 1.64
N LYS A 182 -19.12 11.03 0.34
CA LYS A 182 -19.87 9.87 -0.19
C LYS A 182 -19.37 8.54 0.36
N VAL A 183 -18.06 8.39 0.54
CA VAL A 183 -17.47 7.19 1.16
C VAL A 183 -17.88 7.10 2.63
N LEU A 184 -17.75 8.18 3.41
CA LEU A 184 -18.12 8.27 4.82
C LEU A 184 -19.62 7.99 5.04
N TYR A 185 -20.49 8.44 4.13
CA TYR A 185 -21.93 8.21 4.24
C TYR A 185 -22.33 6.73 4.18
N LYS A 186 -21.48 5.85 3.64
CA LYS A 186 -21.76 4.42 3.50
C LYS A 186 -20.79 3.50 4.23
N ASN A 187 -19.56 3.95 4.42
CA ASN A 187 -18.53 3.17 5.07
C ASN A 187 -18.62 3.35 6.60
N SER A 188 -19.22 2.39 7.28
CA SER A 188 -19.37 2.42 8.74
C SER A 188 -18.08 2.06 9.51
N THR A 189 -17.00 1.68 8.83
CA THR A 189 -15.76 1.23 9.49
C THR A 189 -14.70 2.31 9.60
N LEU A 190 -14.80 3.40 8.84
CA LEU A 190 -13.85 4.50 8.90
C LEU A 190 -14.02 5.31 10.19
N THR A 191 -13.06 5.20 11.10
CA THR A 191 -13.07 5.90 12.41
C THR A 191 -12.13 7.11 12.45
N SER A 192 -11.24 7.24 11.46
CA SER A 192 -10.22 8.29 11.41
C SER A 192 -10.00 8.76 9.98
N LEU A 193 -10.02 10.09 9.79
CA LEU A 193 -9.67 10.75 8.55
C LEU A 193 -8.73 11.92 8.87
N ASP A 194 -7.49 11.83 8.39
CA ASP A 194 -6.48 12.87 8.60
C ASP A 194 -6.23 13.67 7.32
N LEU A 195 -6.48 14.97 7.41
CA LEU A 195 -6.25 15.97 6.36
C LEU A 195 -5.22 17.03 6.82
N SER A 196 -4.46 16.78 7.89
CA SER A 196 -3.67 17.79 8.61
C SER A 196 -2.27 18.06 8.05
N ASN A 197 -1.70 17.17 7.22
CA ASN A 197 -0.36 17.32 6.61
C ASN A 197 -0.23 18.48 5.58
N GLN A 198 -1.08 19.50 5.67
CA GLN A 198 -1.34 20.51 4.63
C GLN A 198 -0.90 21.93 5.02
N ILE A 199 -0.16 22.09 6.11
CA ILE A 199 0.35 23.39 6.57
C ILE A 199 1.87 23.31 6.63
N PHE A 200 2.60 23.54 5.54
CA PHE A 200 3.99 24.04 5.51
C PHE A 200 4.48 24.16 4.06
N SER A 201 3.92 25.10 3.29
CA SER A 201 4.58 25.57 2.07
C SER A 201 4.42 27.08 1.80
N TRP A 202 3.94 27.86 2.78
CA TRP A 202 3.56 29.27 2.54
C TRP A 202 4.55 30.32 3.05
N ASP A 203 5.63 29.98 3.75
CA ASP A 203 6.48 31.00 4.41
C ASP A 203 7.90 31.23 3.85
N LEU A 204 8.20 30.85 2.60
CA LEU A 204 9.54 31.14 2.01
C LEU A 204 9.53 32.00 0.73
N ARG A 205 8.42 32.66 0.38
CA ARG A 205 8.40 33.62 -0.76
C ARG A 205 7.81 35.00 -0.46
N ALA A 206 7.58 35.34 0.80
CA ALA A 206 7.16 36.68 1.21
C ALA A 206 8.19 37.27 2.18
N GLY A 207 9.40 37.59 1.70
CA GLY A 207 10.43 38.11 2.58
C GLY A 207 11.78 38.42 1.94
N SER A 208 11.81 39.01 0.75
CA SER A 208 13.02 39.70 0.28
C SER A 208 12.67 40.74 -0.78
N SER A 209 12.11 41.86 -0.34
CA SER A 209 12.11 43.12 -1.08
C SER A 209 12.03 44.28 -0.09
N LYS A 210 13.20 44.66 0.44
CA LYS A 210 13.60 46.04 0.69
C LYS A 210 15.11 46.11 0.51
#